data_AF-L9Y483-F1
#
_entry.id   AF-L9Y483-F1
#
_cell.length_a   1.000
_cell.length_b   1.000
_cell.length_c   1.000
_cell.angle_alpha   90.00
_cell.angle_beta   90.00
_cell.angle_gamma   90.00
#
_symmetry.space_group_name_H-M   'P 1'
#
loop_
_entity.id
_entity.type
_entity.pdbx_description
1 polymer ?
#
loop_
_entity_poly.entity_id
_entity_poly.type
_entity_poly.pdbx_seq_one_letter_code
_entity_poly.pdbx_strand_id
1 'polypeptide(L)'
;MSEEEAENAWEQSKEQKRKDTPAKAEADDADDEPQSLEDAVAEAYEKIDNNDLSSNLTLRDENLAALFHGLEGANQLEDVGVAAADEINWDQEDTDTRAGVLRALVRIGLNEVDSDEDDDGIIQAGKDGRRQYYDSDDF
;
A
#
# COMPACT_ATOMS: atom_id res chain seq x y z
N MET A 1 -14.50 29.77 -32.27
CA MET A 1 -15.38 28.79 -31.62
C MET A 1 -16.59 29.55 -31.16
N SER A 2 -17.78 29.22 -31.65
CA SER A 2 -19.03 29.89 -31.28
C SER A 2 -19.56 29.35 -29.95
N GLU A 3 -20.31 30.14 -29.20
CA GLU A 3 -20.99 29.69 -27.95
C GLU A 3 -21.82 28.42 -28.17
N GLU A 4 -22.34 28.24 -29.38
CA GLU A 4 -23.10 27.06 -29.81
C GLU A 4 -22.27 25.76 -29.84
N GLU A 5 -20.97 25.84 -30.16
CA GLU A 5 -20.06 24.68 -30.11
C GLU A 5 -19.74 24.27 -28.66
N ALA A 6 -19.68 25.25 -27.75
CA ALA A 6 -19.40 25.01 -26.34
C ALA A 6 -20.61 24.39 -25.60
N GLU A 7 -21.83 24.82 -25.95
CA GLU A 7 -23.06 24.29 -25.37
C GLU A 7 -23.34 22.85 -25.84
N ASN A 8 -23.07 22.55 -27.12
CA ASN A 8 -23.23 21.21 -27.69
C ASN A 8 -22.22 20.21 -27.10
N ALA A 9 -20.98 20.64 -26.85
CA ALA A 9 -19.97 19.81 -26.17
C ALA A 9 -20.36 19.49 -24.71
N TRP A 10 -21.02 20.44 -24.03
CA TRP A 10 -21.50 20.25 -22.66
C TRP A 10 -22.70 19.30 -22.57
N GLU A 11 -23.60 19.34 -23.56
CA GLU A 11 -24.72 18.40 -23.64
C GLU A 11 -24.24 16.96 -23.92
N GLN A 12 -23.29 16.78 -24.84
CA GLN A 12 -22.70 15.46 -25.14
C GLN A 12 -21.98 14.85 -23.91
N SER A 13 -21.32 15.68 -23.10
CA SER A 13 -20.65 15.21 -21.88
C SER A 13 -21.63 14.74 -20.80
N LYS A 14 -22.89 15.21 -20.79
CA LYS A 14 -23.92 14.75 -19.86
C LYS A 14 -24.50 13.38 -20.24
N GLU A 15 -24.42 13.00 -21.51
CA GLU A 15 -24.91 11.70 -22.01
C GLU A 15 -23.93 10.54 -21.78
N GLN A 16 -22.66 10.83 -21.48
CA GLN A 16 -21.69 9.82 -21.01
C GLN A 16 -21.97 9.45 -19.55
N LYS A 17 -23.07 8.71 -19.34
CA LYS A 17 -23.33 8.01 -18.08
C LYS A 17 -22.14 7.12 -17.76
N ARG A 18 -21.67 7.21 -16.50
CA ARG A 18 -20.71 6.27 -15.92
C ARG A 18 -21.21 4.86 -16.22
N LYS A 19 -20.47 4.11 -17.02
CA LYS A 19 -20.69 2.68 -17.09
C LYS A 19 -20.24 2.15 -15.75
N ASP A 20 -21.20 1.82 -14.89
CA ASP A 20 -20.97 0.98 -13.73
C ASP A 20 -20.28 -0.28 -14.25
N THR A 21 -18.97 -0.33 -14.05
CA THR A 21 -18.19 -1.53 -14.28
C THR A 21 -18.52 -2.39 -13.07
N PRO A 22 -19.25 -3.51 -13.20
CA PRO A 22 -19.40 -4.41 -12.09
C PRO A 22 -18.00 -4.86 -11.69
N ALA A 23 -17.65 -4.67 -10.41
CA ALA A 23 -16.46 -5.27 -9.85
C ALA A 23 -16.51 -6.76 -10.18
N LYS A 24 -15.46 -7.26 -10.82
CA LYS A 24 -15.29 -8.68 -11.11
C LYS A 24 -15.09 -9.38 -9.77
N ALA A 25 -16.18 -9.74 -9.11
CA ALA A 25 -16.16 -10.67 -7.99
C ALA A 25 -15.95 -12.06 -8.59
N GLU A 26 -14.70 -12.39 -8.92
CA GLU A 26 -14.28 -13.78 -9.03
C GLU A 26 -13.95 -14.24 -7.62
N ALA A 27 -15.00 -14.60 -6.88
CA ALA A 27 -14.88 -15.59 -5.82
C ALA A 27 -15.07 -16.93 -6.54
N ASP A 28 -13.96 -17.50 -7.00
CA ASP A 28 -13.92 -18.89 -7.44
C ASP A 28 -13.90 -19.75 -6.16
N ASP A 29 -14.82 -20.71 -6.10
CA ASP A 29 -14.88 -21.76 -5.07
C ASP A 29 -13.53 -22.52 -5.04
N ALA A 30 -12.72 -22.27 -4.02
CA ALA A 30 -11.58 -23.11 -3.64
C ALA A 30 -11.68 -23.45 -2.16
N ASP A 31 -11.31 -24.68 -1.81
CA ASP A 31 -11.46 -25.36 -0.52
C ASP A 31 -11.48 -24.46 0.73
N ASP A 32 -12.48 -24.70 1.57
CA ASP A 32 -12.89 -23.92 2.77
C ASP A 32 -11.94 -24.13 3.97
N GLU A 33 -10.62 -24.11 3.74
CA GLU A 33 -9.62 -23.88 4.79
C GLU A 33 -9.14 -22.42 4.69
N PRO A 34 -9.07 -21.67 5.81
CA PRO A 34 -8.56 -20.32 5.77
C PRO A 34 -7.10 -20.34 5.30
N GLN A 35 -6.83 -19.68 4.16
CA GLN A 35 -5.49 -19.52 3.62
C GLN A 35 -4.56 -18.90 4.67
N SER A 36 -3.35 -19.44 4.77
CA SER A 36 -2.32 -18.90 5.66
C SER A 36 -1.94 -17.46 5.25
N LEU A 37 -1.45 -16.66 6.19
CA LEU A 37 -1.04 -15.29 5.86
C LEU A 37 0.18 -15.29 4.93
N GLU A 38 1.07 -16.27 5.08
CA GLU A 38 2.24 -16.49 4.25
C GLU A 38 1.84 -16.73 2.79
N ASP A 39 0.90 -17.65 2.55
CA ASP A 39 0.40 -17.94 1.20
C ASP A 39 -0.30 -16.72 0.59
N ALA A 40 -1.09 -15.99 1.38
CA ALA A 40 -1.75 -14.76 0.94
C ALA A 40 -0.76 -13.65 0.57
N VAL A 41 0.36 -13.55 1.29
CA VAL A 41 1.43 -12.60 0.97
C VAL A 41 2.18 -13.03 -0.29
N ALA A 42 2.49 -14.32 -0.46
CA ALA A 42 3.15 -14.83 -1.67
C ALA A 42 2.30 -14.60 -2.92
N GLU A 43 0.99 -14.88 -2.86
CA GLU A 43 0.05 -14.61 -3.95
C GLU A 43 -0.05 -13.11 -4.27
N ALA A 44 0.01 -12.24 -3.24
CA ALA A 44 0.04 -10.80 -3.46
C ALA A 44 1.28 -10.35 -4.23
N TYR A 45 2.45 -10.96 -3.99
CA TYR A 45 3.67 -10.71 -4.77
C TYR A 45 3.51 -11.13 -6.22
N GLU A 46 2.98 -12.33 -6.49
CA GLU A 46 2.71 -12.80 -7.86
C GLU A 46 1.78 -11.84 -8.62
N LYS A 47 0.70 -11.39 -7.98
CA LYS A 47 -0.23 -10.42 -8.58
C LYS A 47 0.42 -9.05 -8.81
N ILE A 48 1.34 -8.62 -7.95
CA ILE A 48 2.09 -7.38 -8.17
C ILE A 48 3.00 -7.52 -9.40
N ASP A 49 3.72 -8.63 -9.54
CA ASP A 49 4.62 -8.85 -10.67
C ASP A 49 3.87 -9.01 -12.00
N ASN A 50 2.68 -9.61 -11.96
CA ASN A 50 1.75 -9.68 -13.10
C ASN A 50 1.02 -8.35 -13.40
N ASN A 51 1.25 -7.28 -12.61
CA ASN A 51 0.55 -5.99 -12.67
C ASN A 51 -0.96 -6.06 -12.41
N ASP A 52 -1.44 -7.15 -11.81
CA ASP A 52 -2.83 -7.31 -11.37
C ASP A 52 -3.09 -6.59 -10.03
N LEU A 53 -2.04 -6.33 -9.24
CA LEU A 53 -2.08 -5.50 -8.04
C LEU A 53 -1.08 -4.33 -8.11
N SER A 54 -1.46 -3.20 -7.51
CA SER A 54 -0.58 -2.04 -7.36
C SER A 54 0.40 -2.26 -6.21
N SER A 55 1.69 -2.01 -6.45
CA SER A 55 2.72 -1.96 -5.41
C SER A 55 2.63 -0.72 -4.50
N ASN A 56 1.84 0.29 -4.88
CA ASN A 56 1.68 1.52 -4.10
C ASN A 56 0.62 1.36 -3.01
N LEU A 57 1.00 1.61 -1.75
CA LEU A 57 0.07 1.79 -0.64
C LEU A 57 -0.44 3.24 -0.63
N THR A 58 -1.75 3.46 -0.81
CA THR A 58 -2.36 4.79 -0.79
C THR A 58 -3.18 4.99 0.48
N LEU A 59 -2.86 6.01 1.27
CA LEU A 59 -3.64 6.42 2.44
C LEU A 59 -4.43 7.70 2.12
N ARG A 60 -5.74 7.67 2.35
CA ARG A 60 -6.61 8.85 2.24
C ARG A 60 -6.94 9.38 3.62
N ASP A 61 -6.03 10.16 4.17
CA ASP A 61 -6.19 10.81 5.47
C ASP A 61 -5.74 12.27 5.39
N GLU A 62 -6.69 13.19 5.55
CA GLU A 62 -6.43 14.63 5.44
C GLU A 62 -5.58 15.16 6.60
N ASN A 63 -5.74 14.60 7.80
CA ASN A 63 -5.01 15.05 8.98
C ASN A 63 -3.55 14.60 8.91
N LEU A 64 -3.32 13.35 8.51
CA LEU A 64 -1.98 12.82 8.34
C LEU A 64 -1.27 13.51 7.16
N ALA A 65 -1.99 13.78 6.06
CA ALA A 65 -1.45 14.56 4.96
C ALA A 65 -1.03 15.97 5.43
N ALA A 66 -1.87 16.67 6.19
CA ALA A 66 -1.55 17.97 6.75
C ALA A 66 -0.32 17.93 7.68
N LEU A 67 -0.22 16.90 8.53
CA LEU A 67 0.93 16.71 9.41
C LEU A 67 2.23 16.52 8.62
N PHE A 68 2.24 15.60 7.64
CA PHE A 68 3.44 15.34 6.83
C PHE A 68 3.86 16.57 6.03
N HIS A 69 2.91 17.31 5.46
CA HIS A 69 3.20 18.58 4.81
C HIS A 69 3.73 19.64 5.79
N GLY A 70 3.23 19.66 7.02
CA GLY A 70 3.74 20.51 8.09
C GLY A 70 5.18 20.17 8.50
N LEU A 71 5.48 18.88 8.64
CA LEU A 71 6.82 18.37 8.96
C LEU A 71 7.83 18.72 7.85
N GLU A 72 7.45 18.56 6.59
CA GLU A 72 8.26 19.02 5.44
C GLU A 72 8.49 20.53 5.50
N GLY A 73 7.41 21.31 5.66
CA GLY A 73 7.50 22.78 5.72
C GLY A 73 8.32 23.31 6.88
N ALA A 74 8.42 22.55 7.98
CA ALA A 74 9.22 22.87 9.15
C ALA A 74 10.65 22.30 9.10
N ASN A 75 11.02 21.55 8.06
CA ASN A 75 12.27 20.77 7.98
C ASN A 75 12.47 19.81 9.16
N GLN A 76 11.40 19.18 9.64
CA GLN A 76 11.43 18.20 10.74
C GLN A 76 11.12 16.78 10.28
N LEU A 77 10.85 16.58 8.98
CA LEU A 77 10.50 15.25 8.44
C LEU A 77 11.67 14.27 8.58
N GLU A 78 12.88 14.70 8.24
CA GLU A 78 14.09 13.87 8.30
C GLU A 78 14.39 13.41 9.74
N ASP A 79 14.26 14.29 10.72
CA ASP A 79 14.44 13.95 12.14
C ASP A 79 13.49 12.82 12.58
N VAL A 80 12.23 12.89 12.15
CA VAL A 80 11.23 11.85 12.41
C VAL A 80 11.59 10.55 11.67
N GLY A 81 12.04 10.67 10.43
CA GLY A 81 12.48 9.54 9.61
C GLY A 81 13.65 8.78 10.22
N VAL A 82 14.68 9.50 10.66
CA VAL A 82 15.86 8.93 11.34
C VAL A 82 15.43 8.25 12.65
N ALA A 83 14.64 8.92 13.48
CA ALA A 83 14.15 8.33 14.73
C ALA A 83 13.34 7.04 14.48
N ALA A 84 12.51 7.02 13.43
CA ALA A 84 11.73 5.84 13.07
C ALA A 84 12.62 4.71 12.52
N ALA A 85 13.62 5.02 11.68
CA ALA A 85 14.55 4.02 11.15
C ALA A 85 15.40 3.38 12.28
N ASP A 86 15.85 4.21 13.23
CA ASP A 86 16.62 3.76 14.40
C ASP A 86 15.80 2.80 15.28
N GLU A 87 14.51 3.06 15.50
CA GLU A 87 13.61 2.22 16.31
C GLU A 87 13.51 0.78 15.76
N ILE A 88 13.40 0.63 14.44
CA ILE A 88 13.28 -0.69 13.78
C ILE A 88 14.63 -1.26 13.32
N ASN A 89 15.75 -0.63 13.69
CA ASN A 89 17.10 -1.00 13.26
C ASN A 89 17.21 -1.21 11.74
N TRP A 90 16.59 -0.32 10.97
CA TRP A 90 16.63 -0.32 9.50
C TRP A 90 17.71 0.64 9.01
N ASP A 91 18.28 0.35 7.84
CA ASP A 91 19.18 1.26 7.14
C ASP A 91 18.55 2.67 6.97
N GLN A 92 19.34 3.73 7.14
CA GLN A 92 18.80 5.10 7.15
C GLN A 92 18.57 5.64 5.71
N GLU A 93 18.06 4.79 4.82
CA GLU A 93 17.68 5.14 3.46
C GLU A 93 16.30 5.81 3.43
N ASP A 94 16.15 6.81 2.55
CA ASP A 94 14.89 7.53 2.30
C ASP A 94 14.25 8.19 3.54
N THR A 95 15.03 8.44 4.60
CA THR A 95 14.56 9.06 5.87
C THR A 95 14.09 10.51 5.69
N ASP A 96 14.47 11.17 4.61
CA ASP A 96 14.07 12.52 4.24
C ASP A 96 12.82 12.56 3.34
N THR A 97 12.32 11.42 2.88
CA THR A 97 11.16 11.34 1.99
C THR A 97 9.88 10.95 2.75
N ARG A 98 8.73 11.53 2.38
CA ARG A 98 7.44 11.14 2.98
C ARG A 98 7.16 9.65 2.89
N ALA A 99 7.53 9.03 1.76
CA ALA A 99 7.32 7.61 1.53
C ALA A 99 8.20 6.75 2.47
N GLY A 100 9.48 7.09 2.63
CA GLY A 100 10.39 6.39 3.53
C GLY A 100 9.96 6.52 4.99
N VAL A 101 9.66 7.75 5.44
CA VAL A 101 9.18 8.00 6.82
C VAL A 101 7.88 7.26 7.10
N LEU A 102 6.90 7.34 6.21
CA LEU A 102 5.63 6.64 6.38
C LEU A 102 5.81 5.12 6.44
N ARG A 103 6.68 4.57 5.58
CA ARG A 103 7.01 3.14 5.57
C ARG A 103 7.64 2.69 6.88
N ALA A 104 8.55 3.47 7.46
CA ALA A 104 9.15 3.17 8.77
C ALA A 104 8.08 3.21 9.88
N LEU A 105 7.26 4.26 9.93
CA LEU A 105 6.20 4.42 10.94
C LEU A 105 5.13 3.32 10.87
N VAL A 106 4.75 2.88 9.66
CA VAL A 106 3.80 1.76 9.50
C VAL A 106 4.40 0.47 10.06
N ARG A 107 5.69 0.21 9.85
CA ARG A 107 6.36 -0.99 10.40
C ARG A 107 6.46 -0.94 11.92
N ILE A 108 6.75 0.23 12.50
CA ILE A 108 6.70 0.43 13.95
C ILE A 108 5.31 0.10 14.46
N GLY A 109 4.27 0.73 13.89
CA GLY A 109 2.89 0.51 14.35
C GLY A 109 2.43 -0.95 14.22
N LEU A 110 2.84 -1.64 13.16
CA LEU A 110 2.59 -3.08 13.02
C LEU A 110 3.33 -3.87 14.11
N ASN A 111 4.60 -3.59 14.36
CA ASN A 111 5.40 -4.27 15.39
C ASN A 111 4.88 -4.01 16.81
N GLU A 112 4.33 -2.82 17.08
CA GLU A 112 3.70 -2.50 18.37
C GLU A 112 2.38 -3.24 18.57
N VAL A 113 1.58 -3.42 17.51
CA VAL A 113 0.28 -4.10 17.60
C VAL A 113 0.44 -5.62 17.59
N ASP A 114 1.45 -6.13 16.90
CA ASP A 114 1.84 -7.55 16.78
C ASP A 114 2.63 -8.03 18.00
N SER A 115 2.22 -7.58 19.20
CA SER A 115 2.86 -7.87 20.50
C SER A 115 2.74 -9.33 20.98
N ASP A 116 2.31 -10.26 20.13
CA ASP A 116 2.20 -11.67 20.51
C ASP A 116 3.61 -12.30 20.51
N GLU A 117 4.00 -12.87 21.67
CA GLU A 117 5.34 -13.41 21.96
C GLU A 117 5.67 -14.71 21.18
N ASP A 118 4.84 -15.10 20.23
CA ASP A 118 4.96 -16.32 19.44
C ASP A 118 5.66 -16.01 18.10
N ASP A 119 6.51 -16.94 17.63
CA ASP A 119 7.33 -16.85 16.39
C ASP A 119 6.50 -16.72 15.08
N ASP A 120 5.18 -16.55 15.19
CA ASP A 120 4.16 -16.56 14.13
C ASP A 120 3.47 -15.18 13.92
N GLY A 121 4.12 -14.08 14.35
CA GLY A 121 3.57 -12.73 14.21
C GLY A 121 3.37 -12.25 12.76
N ILE A 122 2.50 -11.27 12.55
CA ILE A 122 2.15 -10.66 11.25
C ILE A 122 3.41 -10.26 10.46
N ILE A 123 4.40 -9.65 11.12
CA ILE A 123 5.65 -9.23 10.46
C ILE A 123 6.47 -10.45 10.01
N GLN A 124 6.45 -11.54 10.78
CA GLN A 124 7.19 -12.75 10.47
C GLN A 124 6.52 -13.52 9.33
N ALA A 125 5.21 -13.72 9.38
CA ALA A 125 4.41 -14.29 8.29
C ALA A 125 4.61 -13.53 6.97
N GLY A 126 4.66 -12.18 7.02
CA GLY A 126 4.97 -11.37 5.84
C GLY A 126 6.38 -11.61 5.26
N LYS A 127 7.38 -11.86 6.11
CA LYS A 127 8.74 -12.22 5.65
C LYS A 127 8.76 -13.62 5.04
N ASP A 128 8.02 -14.55 5.62
CA ASP A 128 8.00 -15.95 5.17
C ASP A 128 7.23 -16.10 3.86
N GLY A 129 6.09 -15.44 3.69
CA GLY A 129 5.40 -15.35 2.39
C GLY A 129 6.27 -14.73 1.30
N ARG A 130 7.04 -13.68 1.62
CA ARG A 130 8.02 -13.12 0.68
C ARG A 130 9.11 -14.13 0.29
N ARG A 131 9.64 -14.89 1.27
CA ARG A 131 10.65 -15.92 1.01
C ARG A 131 10.07 -17.02 0.12
N GLN A 132 8.86 -17.50 0.42
CA GLN A 132 8.16 -18.50 -0.38
C GLN A 132 8.03 -18.08 -1.84
N TYR A 133 7.63 -16.83 -2.11
CA TYR A 133 7.55 -16.30 -3.46
C TYR A 133 8.89 -16.40 -4.21
N TYR A 134 9.97 -15.84 -3.65
CA TYR A 134 11.26 -15.83 -4.34
C TYR A 134 11.94 -17.20 -4.42
N ASP A 135 11.74 -18.08 -3.45
CA ASP A 135 12.25 -19.46 -3.50
C ASP A 135 11.48 -20.31 -4.54
N SER A 136 10.24 -19.93 -4.89
CA SER A 136 9.42 -20.62 -5.90
C SER A 136 9.76 -20.24 -7.35
N ASP A 137 10.33 -19.05 -7.57
CA ASP A 137 10.73 -18.54 -8.89
C ASP A 137 12.12 -19.04 -9.36
N ASP A 138 12.93 -19.64 -8.47
CA ASP A 138 14.32 -20.05 -8.73
C ASP A 138 14.46 -21.48 -9.32
N PHE A 139 13.38 -22.08 -9.83
CA PHE A 139 13.35 -23.44 -10.44
C PHE A 139 12.80 -23.50 -11.88
#